data_AF-A0A8B9XC11-F1
#
_entry.id   AF-A0A8B9XC11-F1
#
_cell.length_a   1.000
_cell.length_b   1.000
_cell.length_c   1.000
_cell.angle_alpha   90.00
_cell.angle_beta   90.00
_cell.angle_gamma   90.00
#
_symmetry.space_group_name_H-M   'P 1'
#
loop_
_entity.id
_entity.type
_entity.pdbx_description
1 polymer ?
#
loop_
_entity_poly.entity_id
_entity_poly.type
_entity_poly.pdbx_seq_one_letter_code
_entity_poly.pdbx_strand_id
1 'polypeptide(L)'
;MGITDFEDMKVISRHTRKLLGIEEPLFTRSIRLPYRDNIGLFLERKGHSGVKSDSLTLSEFAREVGLQDHAPRVATLENDAALSTDL
;
A
#
# COMPACT_ATOMS: atom_id res chain seq x y z
N MET A 1 28.22 4.32 -9.38
CA MET A 1 27.29 3.56 -10.25
C MET A 1 25.95 3.53 -9.56
N GLY A 2 24.88 3.93 -10.24
CA GLY A 2 23.54 4.02 -9.68
C GLY A 2 22.53 4.27 -10.80
N ILE A 3 21.24 4.18 -10.47
CA ILE A 3 20.16 4.54 -11.40
C ILE A 3 20.17 6.06 -11.53
N THR A 4 20.51 6.56 -12.71
CA THR A 4 20.60 8.00 -13.01
C THR A 4 19.57 8.46 -14.02
N ASP A 5 18.99 7.54 -14.79
CA ASP A 5 17.92 7.85 -15.74
C ASP A 5 16.57 7.93 -15.02
N PHE A 6 15.81 8.98 -15.33
CA PHE A 6 14.50 9.20 -14.76
C PHE A 6 13.47 8.16 -15.21
N GLU A 7 13.60 7.63 -16.43
CA GLU A 7 12.69 6.60 -16.92
C GLU A 7 12.89 5.27 -16.19
N ASP A 8 14.14 4.91 -15.89
CA ASP A 8 14.44 3.76 -15.03
C ASP A 8 13.84 3.94 -13.62
N MET A 9 13.92 5.13 -13.03
CA MET A 9 13.31 5.44 -11.72
C MET A 9 11.79 5.23 -11.74
N LYS A 10 11.12 5.64 -12.82
CA LYS A 10 9.66 5.42 -13.00
C LYS A 10 9.32 3.94 -13.11
N VAL A 11 10.09 3.19 -13.90
CA VAL A 11 9.89 1.75 -14.10
C VAL A 11 10.01 1.03 -12.76
N ILE A 12 11.07 1.29 -12.01
CA ILE A 12 11.28 0.70 -10.68
C ILE A 12 10.13 1.06 -9.75
N SER A 13 9.77 2.35 -9.66
CA SER A 13 8.67 2.83 -8.82
C SER A 13 7.35 2.11 -9.15
N ARG A 14 7.03 1.94 -10.44
CA ARG A 14 5.82 1.22 -10.88
C ARG A 14 5.84 -0.25 -10.47
N HIS A 15 6.97 -0.94 -10.68
CA HIS A 15 7.08 -2.36 -10.34
C HIS A 15 7.04 -2.60 -8.84
N THR A 16 7.72 -1.77 -8.05
CA THR A 16 7.66 -1.81 -6.58
C THR A 16 6.23 -1.60 -6.08
N ARG A 17 5.51 -0.63 -6.64
CA ARG A 17 4.09 -0.42 -6.28
C ARG A 17 3.23 -1.65 -6.55
N LYS A 18 3.39 -2.26 -7.74
CA LYS A 18 2.67 -3.50 -8.10
C LYS A 18 3.00 -4.66 -7.17
N LEU A 19 4.27 -4.83 -6.79
CA LEU A 19 4.71 -5.89 -5.87
C LEU A 19 4.14 -5.72 -4.47
N LEU A 20 4.04 -4.48 -3.99
CA LEU A 20 3.52 -4.16 -2.67
C LEU A 20 1.98 -4.02 -2.64
N GLY A 21 1.31 -4.13 -3.79
CA GLY A 21 -0.14 -3.96 -3.89
C GLY A 21 -0.62 -2.55 -3.57
N ILE A 22 0.23 -1.53 -3.76
CA ILE A 22 -0.09 -0.13 -3.48
C ILE A 22 -0.48 0.61 -4.76
N GLU A 23 -1.42 1.55 -4.61
CA GLU A 23 -1.91 2.36 -5.73
C GLU A 23 -0.91 3.43 -6.16
N GLU A 24 -1.07 3.95 -7.38
CA GLU A 24 -0.34 5.13 -7.82
C GLU A 24 -0.76 6.35 -7.00
N PRO A 25 0.17 7.08 -6.36
CA PRO A 25 -0.20 8.32 -5.70
C PRO A 25 -0.71 9.32 -6.73
N LEU A 26 -1.94 9.78 -6.54
CA LEU A 26 -2.47 10.91 -7.31
C LEU A 26 -1.71 12.17 -6.91
N PHE A 27 -0.85 12.67 -7.80
CA PHE A 27 -0.10 13.93 -7.60
C PHE A 27 -1.01 15.16 -7.52
N THR A 28 -2.32 14.99 -7.75
CA THR A 28 -3.38 15.99 -7.64
C THR A 28 -4.24 15.84 -6.37
N ARG A 29 -3.85 14.96 -5.43
CA ARG A 29 -4.64 14.69 -4.23
C ARG A 29 -4.71 15.92 -3.31
N SER A 30 -5.91 16.24 -2.83
CA SER A 30 -6.10 17.31 -1.85
C SER A 30 -5.49 16.96 -0.49
N ILE A 31 -4.79 17.91 0.12
CA ILE A 31 -4.24 17.81 1.49
C ILE A 31 -5.31 17.62 2.58
N ARG A 32 -6.59 17.85 2.25
CA ARG A 32 -7.73 17.65 3.15
C ARG A 32 -8.10 16.16 3.29
N LEU A 33 -7.70 15.32 2.34
CA LEU A 33 -7.96 13.89 2.39
C LEU A 33 -7.00 13.20 3.37
N PRO A 34 -7.43 12.13 4.09
CA PRO A 34 -6.59 11.45 5.08
C PRO A 34 -5.24 11.03 4.54
N TYR A 35 -4.19 11.21 5.34
CA TYR A 35 -2.81 11.34 4.89
C TYR A 35 -2.30 10.20 3.96
N ARG A 36 -2.60 8.92 4.24
CA ARG A 36 -2.25 7.77 3.38
C ARG A 36 -3.14 6.55 3.67
N ASP A 37 -3.04 5.53 2.82
CA ASP A 37 -3.45 4.16 3.11
C ASP A 37 -2.61 3.56 4.24
N ASN A 38 -3.12 2.49 4.87
CA ASN A 38 -2.48 1.85 6.01
C ASN A 38 -1.05 1.37 5.70
N ILE A 39 -0.83 0.87 4.47
CA ILE A 39 0.48 0.41 4.01
C ILE A 39 1.42 1.60 3.80
N GLY A 40 0.94 2.69 3.20
CA GLY A 40 1.69 3.93 3.08
C GLY A 40 2.19 4.47 4.43
N LEU A 41 1.33 4.50 5.46
CA LEU A 41 1.72 4.94 6.81
C LEU A 41 2.77 4.01 7.46
N PHE A 42 2.64 2.70 7.25
CA PHE A 42 3.64 1.74 7.72
C PHE A 42 5.00 1.96 7.04
N LEU A 43 5.01 2.13 5.72
CA LEU A 43 6.24 2.31 4.94
C LEU A 43 6.95 3.63 5.27
N GLU A 44 6.20 4.70 5.58
CA GLU A 44 6.77 5.95 6.08
C GLU A 44 7.56 5.73 7.37
N ARG A 45 7.01 4.96 8.31
CA ARG A 45 7.70 4.64 9.58
C ARG A 45 8.88 3.67 9.37
N LYS A 46 8.74 2.70 8.45
CA LYS A 46 9.77 1.70 8.12
C LYS A 46 10.89 2.22 7.22
N GLY A 47 10.68 3.33 6.52
CA GLY A 47 11.69 3.95 5.65
C GLY A 47 12.86 4.59 6.41
N HIS A 48 12.73 4.75 7.74
CA HIS A 48 13.83 5.23 8.58
C HIS A 48 14.89 4.14 8.80
N SER A 49 16.09 4.56 9.18
CA SER A 49 17.18 3.64 9.53
C SER A 49 17.25 3.39 11.03
N GLY A 50 17.75 2.21 11.41
CA GLY A 50 18.07 1.84 12.79
C GLY A 50 17.15 0.76 13.36
N VAL A 51 17.56 0.22 14.51
CA VAL A 51 17.02 -1.01 15.10
C VAL A 51 15.50 -1.03 15.20
N LYS A 52 14.89 0.11 15.57
CA LYS A 52 13.43 0.23 15.71
C LYS A 52 12.68 0.09 14.38
N SER A 53 13.24 0.64 13.31
CA SER A 53 12.66 0.57 11.97
C SER A 53 12.86 -0.82 11.36
N ASP A 54 14.06 -1.38 11.56
CA ASP A 54 14.43 -2.71 11.08
C ASP A 54 13.55 -3.80 11.71
N SER A 55 13.22 -3.66 13.00
CA SER A 55 12.35 -4.58 13.73
C SER A 55 10.86 -4.37 13.46
N LEU A 56 10.44 -3.24 12.85
CA LEU A 56 9.03 -2.90 12.70
C LEU A 56 8.33 -3.82 11.70
N THR A 57 7.34 -4.56 12.19
CA THR A 57 6.46 -5.40 11.38
C THR A 57 5.12 -4.70 11.08
N LEU A 58 4.46 -5.10 9.99
CA LEU A 58 3.16 -4.52 9.61
C LEU A 58 2.08 -4.82 10.65
N SER A 59 2.09 -6.02 11.24
CA SER A 59 1.13 -6.43 12.27
C SER A 59 1.29 -5.64 13.57
N GLU A 60 2.53 -5.39 14.01
CA GLU A 60 2.78 -4.53 15.17
C GLU A 60 2.28 -3.10 14.92
N PHE A 61 2.58 -2.55 13.75
CA PHE A 61 2.09 -1.24 13.34
C PHE A 61 0.57 -1.18 13.35
N ALA A 62 -0.12 -2.14 12.71
CA ALA A 62 -1.58 -2.17 12.64
C ALA A 62 -2.23 -2.18 14.03
N ARG A 63 -1.68 -2.98 14.95
CA ARG A 63 -2.11 -3.02 16.35
C ARG A 63 -1.93 -1.68 17.08
N GLU A 64 -0.79 -1.02 16.88
CA GLU A 64 -0.50 0.27 17.52
C GLU A 64 -1.44 1.40 17.08
N VAL A 65 -1.76 1.46 15.79
CA VAL A 65 -2.60 2.54 15.24
C VAL A 65 -4.09 2.19 15.23
N GLY A 66 -4.48 1.06 15.82
CA GLY A 66 -5.89 0.64 15.92
C GLY A 66 -6.51 0.28 14.57
N LEU A 67 -5.70 -0.14 13.60
CA LEU A 67 -6.16 -0.62 12.30
C LEU A 67 -6.49 -2.11 12.39
N GLN A 68 -7.56 -2.52 11.71
CA GLN A 68 -7.83 -3.95 11.49
C GLN A 68 -6.70 -4.55 10.66
N ASP A 69 -6.22 -5.75 11.03
CA ASP A 69 -5.19 -6.46 10.28
C ASP A 69 -5.58 -6.51 8.80
N HIS A 70 -4.80 -5.83 7.95
CA HIS A 70 -4.93 -5.98 6.51
C HIS A 70 -4.39 -7.37 6.13
N ALA A 71 -5.22 -8.40 6.33
CA ALA A 71 -5.15 -9.54 5.44
C ALA A 71 -5.34 -8.99 4.02
N PRO A 72 -4.44 -9.30 3.06
CA PRO A 72 -4.66 -8.89 1.69
C PRO A 72 -6.04 -9.42 1.31
N ARG A 73 -6.94 -8.53 0.85
CA ARG A 73 -8.19 -8.94 0.23
C ARG A 73 -7.77 -9.66 -1.05
N VAL A 74 -7.48 -10.96 -0.95
CA VAL A 74 -7.45 -11.85 -2.10
C VAL A 74 -8.77 -11.58 -2.79
N ALA A 75 -8.68 -11.10 -4.03
CA ALA A 75 -9.84 -10.81 -4.84
C ALA A 75 -10.67 -12.10 -4.96
N THR A 76 -11.68 -12.25 -4.11
CA THR A 76 -12.88 -13.01 -4.42
C THR A 76 -13.83 -12.05 -5.13
N LEU A 77 -13.40 -11.53 -6.28
CA LEU A 77 -14.26 -11.56 -7.45
C LEU A 77 -14.14 -13.05 -7.82
N GLU A 78 -15.12 -13.93 -7.68
CA GLU A 78 -16.34 -14.04 -8.49
C GLU A 78 -17.32 -14.94 -7.70
N ASN A 79 -18.52 -14.44 -7.35
CA ASN A 79 -19.80 -15.21 -7.35
C ASN A 79 -21.02 -14.53 -6.69
N ASP A 80 -21.03 -13.22 -6.45
CA ASP A 80 -22.27 -12.53 -6.01
C ASP A 80 -23.21 -12.15 -7.17
N ALA A 81 -22.99 -12.68 -8.38
CA ALA A 81 -23.79 -12.38 -9.58
C ALA A 81 -24.90 -13.40 -9.89
N ALA A 82 -25.34 -14.22 -8.92
CA ALA A 82 -26.33 -15.29 -9.17
C ALA A 82 -27.63 -15.19 -8.35
N LEU A 83 -28.00 -14.01 -7.80
CA LEU A 83 -29.24 -13.87 -7.02
C LEU A 83 -30.16 -12.70 -7.42
N SER A 84 -30.03 -12.17 -8.63
CA SER A 84 -30.97 -11.13 -9.09
C SER A 84 -31.12 -11.13 -10.60
N THR A 85 -31.93 -12.04 -11.13
CA THR A 85 -32.84 -11.79 -12.27
C THR A 85 -33.64 -13.06 -12.53
N ASP A 86 -34.88 -13.09 -12.03
CA ASP A 86 -36.01 -13.76 -12.68
C ASP A 86 -37.28 -13.20 -12.02
N LEU A 87 -37.77 -12.09 -12.60
CA LEU A 87 -39.14 -11.59 -12.51
C LEU A 87 -39.64 -11.40 -13.93
#